data_AF-A0A3C0UFQ2-F1
#
_entry.id   AF-A0A3C0UFQ2-F1
#
_cell.length_a   1.000
_cell.length_b   1.000
_cell.length_c   1.000
_cell.angle_alpha   90.00
_cell.angle_beta   90.00
_cell.angle_gamma   90.00
#
_symmetry.space_group_name_H-M   'P 1'
#
loop_
_entity.id
_entity.type
_entity.pdbx_description
1 polymer ?
#
loop_
_entity_poly.entity_id
_entity_poly.type
_entity_poly.pdbx_seq_one_letter_code
_entity_poly.pdbx_strand_id
1 'polypeptide(L)'
;QEECRVVSLLEGKNAPTCFLAVTDPNVPEKSINIIFRLGRKPKTEVTMLDGHFSFDVDVMLEAEVTSIPSAINYEMAGYKEQLEDQISQVVQAEMMNMLEKTQFLGADPVGFGYQARAMFRTLPEWKEIDWDKKYSKADFRVKVNTKIRRSALMWQSSPIAK
;
A
#
# COMPACT_ATOMS: atom_id res chain seq x y z
N GLN A 1 1.96 -14.76 -5.04
CA GLN A 1 1.14 -13.82 -5.85
C GLN A 1 0.98 -12.48 -5.15
N GLU A 2 0.70 -12.45 -3.84
CA GLU A 2 0.53 -11.21 -3.06
C GLU A 2 1.76 -10.30 -3.04
N GLU A 3 2.97 -10.86 -2.94
CA GLU A 3 4.21 -10.06 -2.93
C GLU A 3 4.48 -9.35 -4.27
N CYS A 4 4.25 -10.03 -5.41
CA CYS A 4 4.37 -9.39 -6.74
C CYS A 4 3.39 -8.22 -6.90
N ARG A 5 2.18 -8.36 -6.36
CA ARG A 5 1.18 -7.28 -6.38
C ARG A 5 1.67 -6.05 -5.61
N VAL A 6 2.25 -6.26 -4.43
CA VAL A 6 2.76 -5.19 -3.57
C VAL A 6 3.95 -4.46 -4.20
N VAL A 7 4.87 -5.19 -4.87
CA VAL A 7 5.96 -4.58 -5.64
C VAL A 7 5.40 -3.64 -6.71
N SER A 8 4.44 -4.09 -7.53
CA SER A 8 3.84 -3.25 -8.58
C SER A 8 3.12 -2.01 -8.01
N LEU A 9 2.50 -2.14 -6.83
CA LEU A 9 1.88 -1.00 -6.15
C LEU A 9 2.92 0.03 -5.71
N LEU A 10 4.07 -0.39 -5.18
CA LEU A 10 5.13 0.51 -4.72
C LEU A 10 5.92 1.14 -5.88
N GLU A 11 6.15 0.40 -6.99
CA GLU A 11 6.75 0.96 -8.20
C GLU A 11 5.86 2.04 -8.84
N GLY A 12 4.54 1.88 -8.72
CA GLY A 12 3.54 2.81 -9.23
C GLY A 12 3.41 2.83 -10.76
N LYS A 13 4.06 1.91 -11.47
CA LYS A 13 3.99 1.78 -12.94
C LYS A 13 3.03 0.66 -13.31
N ASN A 14 1.96 1.00 -14.03
CA ASN A 14 0.97 0.02 -14.52
C ASN A 14 0.44 -0.94 -13.43
N ALA A 15 0.32 -0.44 -12.20
CA ALA A 15 -0.13 -1.28 -11.09
C ALA A 15 -1.53 -1.83 -11.37
N PRO A 16 -1.75 -3.15 -11.27
CA PRO A 16 -3.03 -3.74 -11.60
C PRO A 16 -4.08 -3.40 -10.54
N THR A 17 -5.36 -3.56 -10.89
CA THR A 17 -6.42 -3.68 -9.90
C THR A 17 -6.18 -4.93 -9.07
N CYS A 18 -6.27 -4.76 -7.76
CA CYS A 18 -5.99 -5.73 -6.72
C CYS A 18 -7.30 -6.22 -6.10
N PHE A 19 -7.30 -7.45 -5.61
CA PHE A 19 -8.41 -8.04 -4.85
C PHE A 19 -7.96 -8.29 -3.41
N LEU A 20 -8.83 -8.02 -2.45
CA LEU A 20 -8.60 -8.27 -1.04
C LEU A 20 -9.91 -8.68 -0.37
N ALA A 21 -9.85 -9.73 0.44
CA ALA A 21 -10.90 -10.08 1.37
C ALA A 21 -10.46 -9.62 2.77
N VAL A 22 -11.25 -8.75 3.40
CA VAL A 22 -11.02 -8.32 4.78
C VAL A 22 -12.13 -8.85 5.67
N THR A 23 -11.79 -9.26 6.88
CA THR A 23 -12.80 -9.59 7.91
C THR A 23 -13.71 -8.38 8.11
N ASP A 24 -15.02 -8.59 8.19
CA ASP A 24 -15.98 -7.53 8.46
C ASP A 24 -15.75 -7.00 9.89
N PRO A 25 -15.40 -5.71 10.06
CA PRO A 25 -15.05 -5.17 11.38
C PRO A 25 -16.21 -5.19 12.39
N ASN A 26 -17.45 -5.34 11.92
CA ASN A 26 -18.64 -5.40 12.77
C ASN A 26 -19.23 -6.81 12.87
N VAL A 27 -18.86 -7.73 11.97
CA VAL A 27 -19.29 -9.15 11.99
C VAL A 27 -18.10 -10.06 11.69
N PRO A 28 -17.22 -10.36 12.67
CA PRO A 28 -15.93 -11.03 12.44
C PRO A 28 -15.99 -12.40 11.75
N GLU A 29 -17.15 -13.04 11.71
CA GLU A 29 -17.40 -14.32 11.02
C GLU A 29 -17.57 -14.17 9.51
N LYS A 30 -17.69 -12.94 8.99
CA LYS A 30 -17.92 -12.63 7.59
C LYS A 30 -16.73 -11.89 6.99
N SER A 31 -16.55 -12.02 5.68
CA SER A 31 -15.53 -11.29 4.93
C SER A 31 -16.17 -10.37 3.90
N ILE A 32 -15.65 -9.15 3.82
CA ILE A 32 -16.00 -8.16 2.81
C ILE A 32 -15.00 -8.30 1.67
N ASN A 33 -15.51 -8.45 0.44
CA ASN A 33 -14.66 -8.49 -0.75
C ASN A 33 -14.50 -7.08 -1.31
N ILE A 34 -13.26 -6.75 -1.61
CA ILE A 34 -12.85 -5.42 -2.02
C ILE A 34 -11.93 -5.55 -3.23
N ILE A 35 -12.14 -4.66 -4.20
CA ILE A 35 -11.13 -4.37 -5.20
C ILE A 35 -10.51 -3.02 -4.91
N PHE A 36 -9.22 -2.87 -5.16
CA PHE A 36 -8.57 -1.58 -5.01
C PHE A 36 -7.46 -1.38 -6.03
N ARG A 37 -7.07 -0.13 -6.20
CA ARG A 37 -5.99 0.29 -7.09
C ARG A 37 -5.30 1.51 -6.52
N LEU A 38 -4.17 1.90 -7.10
CA LEU A 38 -3.56 3.19 -6.78
C LEU A 38 -4.49 4.34 -7.20
N GLY A 39 -4.77 5.25 -6.26
CA GLY A 39 -5.42 6.53 -6.54
C GLY A 39 -4.48 7.57 -7.12
N ARG A 40 -3.19 7.45 -6.81
CA ARG A 40 -2.10 8.20 -7.44
C ARG A 40 -0.83 7.35 -7.44
N LYS A 41 0.14 7.71 -8.26
CA LYS A 41 1.49 7.15 -8.15
C LYS A 41 2.00 7.36 -6.71
N PRO A 42 2.62 6.35 -6.07
CA PRO A 42 3.22 6.52 -4.77
C PRO A 42 4.25 7.65 -4.79
N LYS A 43 4.29 8.39 -3.71
CA LYS A 43 5.32 9.40 -3.48
C LYS A 43 6.35 8.79 -2.56
N THR A 44 7.61 8.84 -2.96
CA THR A 44 8.70 8.43 -2.09
C THR A 44 9.63 9.61 -1.90
N GLU A 45 9.87 9.96 -0.66
CA GLU A 45 10.91 10.90 -0.27
C GLU A 45 12.08 10.08 0.28
N VAL A 46 13.29 10.41 -0.17
CA VAL A 46 14.51 9.76 0.28
C VAL A 46 15.35 10.77 1.03
N THR A 47 15.85 10.37 2.19
CA THR A 47 16.82 11.13 2.97
C THR A 47 18.04 10.26 3.22
N MET A 48 19.19 10.91 3.35
CA MET A 48 20.44 10.24 3.70
C MET A 48 21.13 11.04 4.82
N LEU A 49 21.37 10.38 5.95
CA LEU A 49 22.10 10.95 7.09
C LEU A 49 23.24 10.00 7.44
N ASP A 50 24.48 10.50 7.46
CA ASP A 50 25.68 9.71 7.77
C ASP A 50 25.81 8.39 6.96
N GLY A 51 25.34 8.41 5.71
CA GLY A 51 25.35 7.25 4.82
C GLY A 51 24.29 6.19 5.13
N HIS A 52 23.32 6.50 6.00
CA HIS A 52 22.12 5.71 6.27
C HIS A 52 20.94 6.28 5.49
N PHE A 53 20.20 5.43 4.78
CA PHE A 53 19.08 5.85 3.95
C PHE A 53 17.76 5.65 4.68
N SER A 54 16.87 6.63 4.59
CA SER A 54 15.50 6.52 5.07
C SER A 54 14.52 6.91 3.97
N PHE A 55 13.49 6.09 3.77
CA PHE A 55 12.47 6.25 2.76
C PHE A 55 11.10 6.46 3.40
N ASP A 56 10.47 7.58 3.07
CA ASP A 56 9.09 7.88 3.41
C ASP A 56 8.21 7.63 2.19
N VAL A 57 7.41 6.57 2.23
CA VAL A 57 6.56 6.13 1.12
C VAL A 57 5.10 6.42 1.43
N ASP A 58 4.49 7.31 0.67
CA ASP A 58 3.08 7.67 0.76
C ASP A 58 2.30 7.02 -0.39
N VAL A 59 1.39 6.11 -0.01
CA VAL A 59 0.56 5.30 -0.91
C VAL A 59 -0.90 5.69 -0.75
N MET A 60 -1.56 6.02 -1.85
CA MET A 60 -2.99 6.28 -1.88
C MET A 60 -3.71 5.17 -2.63
N LEU A 61 -4.67 4.55 -1.96
CA LEU A 61 -5.52 3.52 -2.55
C LEU A 61 -6.93 4.05 -2.77
N GLU A 62 -7.51 3.64 -3.88
CA GLU A 62 -8.94 3.78 -4.15
C GLU A 62 -9.54 2.39 -4.14
N ALA A 63 -10.49 2.17 -3.23
CA ALA A 63 -11.15 0.90 -3.02
C ALA A 63 -12.60 0.94 -3.49
N GLU A 64 -13.13 -0.21 -3.87
CA GLU A 64 -14.52 -0.45 -4.17
C GLU A 64 -14.96 -1.75 -3.51
N VAL A 65 -16.07 -1.70 -2.78
CA VAL A 65 -16.64 -2.88 -2.14
C VAL A 65 -17.47 -3.65 -3.16
N THR A 66 -17.10 -4.92 -3.38
CA THR A 66 -17.73 -5.81 -4.36
C THR A 66 -18.68 -6.83 -3.73
N SER A 67 -18.60 -7.05 -2.41
CA SER A 67 -19.56 -7.89 -1.68
C SER A 67 -19.56 -7.56 -0.18
N ILE A 68 -20.76 -7.46 0.41
CA ILE A 68 -20.98 -7.26 1.86
C ILE A 68 -21.96 -8.33 2.37
N PRO A 69 -21.48 -9.52 2.77
CA PRO A 69 -22.35 -10.59 3.25
C PRO A 69 -23.08 -10.27 4.57
N SER A 70 -22.62 -9.27 5.32
CA SER A 70 -23.27 -8.81 6.56
C SER A 70 -24.49 -7.92 6.32
N ALA A 71 -24.65 -7.39 5.09
CA ALA A 71 -25.63 -6.36 4.74
C ALA A 71 -25.51 -5.06 5.58
N ILE A 72 -24.38 -4.84 6.26
CA ILE A 72 -24.11 -3.58 6.97
C ILE A 72 -23.89 -2.46 5.95
N ASN A 73 -24.50 -1.31 6.20
CA ASN A 73 -24.33 -0.14 5.35
C ASN A 73 -23.03 0.61 5.71
N TYR A 74 -21.96 0.29 4.98
CA TYR A 74 -20.66 0.95 5.06
C TYR A 74 -20.62 2.35 4.39
N GLU A 75 -21.75 2.92 3.95
CA GLU A 75 -21.83 4.32 3.50
C GLU A 75 -21.85 5.32 4.67
N MET A 76 -22.22 4.87 5.88
CA MET A 76 -22.17 5.72 7.06
C MET A 76 -20.71 6.06 7.38
N ALA A 77 -20.41 7.34 7.55
CA ALA A 77 -19.04 7.84 7.69
C ALA A 77 -18.19 7.04 8.68
N GLY A 78 -18.73 6.67 9.85
CA GLY A 78 -18.02 5.88 10.86
C GLY A 78 -17.65 4.46 10.40
N TYR A 79 -18.57 3.72 9.79
CA TYR A 79 -18.27 2.36 9.29
C TYR A 79 -17.34 2.40 8.08
N LYS A 80 -17.51 3.40 7.22
CA LYS A 80 -16.64 3.61 6.07
C LYS A 80 -15.19 3.84 6.48
N GLU A 81 -14.96 4.74 7.44
CA GLU A 81 -13.64 5.07 7.96
C GLU A 81 -12.98 3.86 8.62
N GLN A 82 -13.73 3.08 9.41
CA GLN A 82 -13.22 1.82 9.98
C GLN A 82 -12.74 0.84 8.91
N LEU A 83 -13.50 0.67 7.83
CA LEU A 83 -13.14 -0.22 6.74
C LEU A 83 -11.94 0.34 5.94
N GLU A 84 -11.89 1.64 5.68
CA GLU A 84 -10.74 2.32 5.05
C GLU A 84 -9.46 2.13 5.85
N ASP A 85 -9.52 2.29 7.17
CA ASP A 85 -8.39 2.11 8.08
C ASP A 85 -7.93 0.65 8.10
N GLN A 86 -8.86 -0.30 8.16
CA GLN A 86 -8.52 -1.73 8.14
C GLN A 86 -7.84 -2.14 6.84
N ILE A 87 -8.33 -1.69 5.68
CA ILE A 87 -7.67 -1.95 4.38
C ILE A 87 -6.26 -1.34 4.37
N SER A 88 -6.14 -0.11 4.87
CA SER A 88 -4.86 0.60 4.91
C SER A 88 -3.83 -0.17 5.76
N GLN A 89 -4.23 -0.66 6.93
CA GLN A 89 -3.37 -1.45 7.82
C GLN A 89 -2.95 -2.78 7.19
N VAL A 90 -3.88 -3.51 6.56
CA VAL A 90 -3.57 -4.78 5.90
C VAL A 90 -2.56 -4.58 4.78
N VAL A 91 -2.81 -3.63 3.87
CA VAL A 91 -1.91 -3.38 2.73
C VAL A 91 -0.57 -2.81 3.18
N GLN A 92 -0.56 -1.96 4.22
CA GLN A 92 0.69 -1.46 4.82
C GLN A 92 1.52 -2.61 5.41
N ALA A 93 0.89 -3.54 6.12
CA ALA A 93 1.58 -4.70 6.68
C ALA A 93 2.18 -5.60 5.59
N GLU A 94 1.44 -5.86 4.51
CA GLU A 94 1.95 -6.60 3.36
C GLU A 94 3.14 -5.90 2.69
N MET A 95 3.08 -4.57 2.55
CA MET A 95 4.19 -3.74 2.05
C MET A 95 5.42 -3.84 2.93
N MET A 96 5.27 -3.66 4.23
CA MET A 96 6.38 -3.75 5.19
C MET A 96 6.98 -5.15 5.23
N ASN A 97 6.16 -6.20 5.23
CA ASN A 97 6.63 -7.59 5.20
C ASN A 97 7.39 -7.92 3.92
N MET A 98 6.94 -7.41 2.77
CA MET A 98 7.65 -7.58 1.50
C MET A 98 9.02 -6.89 1.56
N LEU A 99 9.05 -5.63 2.03
CA LEU A 99 10.30 -4.85 2.17
C LEU A 99 11.29 -5.55 3.11
N GLU A 100 10.84 -6.03 4.27
CA GLU A 100 11.71 -6.75 5.23
C GLU A 100 12.35 -7.99 4.58
N LYS A 101 11.55 -8.79 3.85
CA LYS A 101 12.06 -9.97 3.14
C LYS A 101 13.07 -9.60 2.07
N THR A 102 12.79 -8.58 1.28
CA THR A 102 13.68 -8.18 0.18
C THR A 102 14.96 -7.52 0.72
N GLN A 103 14.88 -6.80 1.83
CA GLN A 103 16.05 -6.31 2.58
C GLN A 103 16.92 -7.44 3.10
N PHE A 104 16.31 -8.49 3.67
CA PHE A 104 17.06 -9.68 4.10
C PHE A 104 17.79 -10.36 2.92
N LEU A 105 17.20 -10.36 1.73
CA LEU A 105 17.78 -10.90 0.51
C LEU A 105 18.78 -9.95 -0.17
N GLY A 106 18.90 -8.70 0.28
CA GLY A 106 19.70 -7.66 -0.37
C GLY A 106 19.22 -7.29 -1.77
N ALA A 107 17.96 -7.58 -2.10
CA ALA A 107 17.40 -7.34 -3.42
C ALA A 107 16.42 -6.17 -3.37
N ASP A 108 16.56 -5.22 -4.31
CA ASP A 108 15.65 -4.07 -4.42
C ASP A 108 14.72 -4.22 -5.64
N PRO A 109 13.62 -4.99 -5.53
CA PRO A 109 12.72 -5.23 -6.66
C PRO A 109 11.85 -4.03 -7.03
N VAL A 110 11.73 -3.04 -6.13
CA VAL A 110 10.96 -1.80 -6.37
C VAL A 110 11.83 -0.75 -7.07
N GLY A 111 13.15 -0.80 -6.88
CA GLY A 111 14.10 0.14 -7.47
C GLY A 111 14.24 1.43 -6.68
N PHE A 112 14.19 1.38 -5.34
CA PHE A 112 14.50 2.52 -4.47
C PHE A 112 15.90 3.09 -4.73
N GLY A 113 16.85 2.27 -5.21
CA GLY A 113 18.19 2.69 -5.60
C GLY A 113 18.19 3.78 -6.69
N TYR A 114 17.19 3.80 -7.57
CA TYR A 114 17.06 4.87 -8.55
C TYR A 114 16.73 6.22 -7.89
N GLN A 115 15.95 6.21 -6.81
CA GLN A 115 15.62 7.40 -6.04
C GLN A 115 16.80 7.83 -5.17
N ALA A 116 17.48 6.88 -4.51
CA ALA A 116 18.69 7.12 -3.74
C ALA A 116 19.82 7.72 -4.59
N ARG A 117 20.00 7.21 -5.82
CA ARG A 117 21.01 7.73 -6.76
C ARG A 117 20.84 9.21 -7.06
N ALA A 118 19.60 9.73 -7.05
CA ALA A 118 19.35 11.15 -7.31
C ALA A 118 19.90 12.08 -6.21
N MET A 119 20.29 11.53 -5.04
CA MET A 119 20.93 12.27 -3.95
C MET A 119 22.41 12.55 -4.19
N PHE A 120 23.04 11.88 -5.16
CA PHE A 120 24.46 12.02 -5.46
C PHE A 120 24.68 12.96 -6.64
N ARG A 121 25.76 13.76 -6.57
CA ARG A 121 26.04 14.75 -7.61
C ARG A 121 26.68 14.11 -8.82
N THR A 122 27.45 13.03 -8.62
CA THR A 122 28.21 12.40 -9.69
C THR A 122 28.02 10.88 -9.74
N LEU A 123 28.14 10.31 -10.94
CA LEU A 123 28.09 8.87 -11.16
C LEU A 123 29.18 8.08 -10.42
N PRO A 124 30.43 8.55 -10.31
CA PRO A 124 31.45 7.88 -9.52
C PRO A 124 31.08 7.73 -8.05
N GLU A 125 30.55 8.79 -7.39
CA GLU A 125 30.09 8.73 -6.00
C GLU A 125 29.05 7.62 -5.77
N TRP A 126 28.11 7.45 -6.71
CA TRP A 126 27.12 6.38 -6.64
C TRP A 126 27.74 4.98 -6.84
N LYS A 127 28.72 4.84 -7.74
CA LYS A 127 29.36 3.54 -8.03
C LYS A 127 30.17 2.98 -6.87
N GLU A 128 30.62 3.84 -5.96
CA GLU A 128 31.32 3.42 -4.74
C GLU A 128 30.34 2.88 -3.67
N ILE A 129 29.03 3.06 -3.87
CA ILE A 129 28.02 2.56 -2.96
C ILE A 129 27.65 1.13 -3.29
N ASP A 130 27.89 0.26 -2.31
CA ASP A 130 27.30 -1.07 -2.24
C ASP A 130 25.79 -0.95 -1.93
N TRP A 131 24.99 -0.77 -2.98
CA TRP A 131 23.57 -0.49 -2.85
C TRP A 131 22.84 -1.63 -2.13
N ASP A 132 23.13 -2.88 -2.47
CA ASP A 132 22.47 -4.05 -1.88
C ASP A 132 22.66 -4.05 -0.35
N LYS A 133 23.89 -3.76 0.12
CA LYS A 133 24.19 -3.62 1.54
C LYS A 133 23.55 -2.40 2.19
N LYS A 134 23.43 -1.28 1.48
CA LYS A 134 22.75 -0.07 1.98
C LYS A 134 21.23 -0.27 2.07
N TYR A 135 20.63 -0.85 1.04
CA TYR A 135 19.22 -1.20 0.98
C TYR A 135 18.83 -2.15 2.11
N SER A 136 19.64 -3.20 2.35
CA SER A 136 19.45 -4.15 3.45
C SER A 136 19.38 -3.50 4.84
N LYS A 137 19.89 -2.27 4.99
CA LYS A 137 19.92 -1.51 6.24
C LYS A 137 19.06 -0.25 6.21
N ALA A 138 18.40 0.05 5.09
CA ALA A 138 17.63 1.28 4.95
C ALA A 138 16.38 1.25 5.85
N ASP A 139 15.98 2.41 6.35
CA ASP A 139 14.71 2.53 7.07
C ASP A 139 13.57 2.79 6.09
N PHE A 140 12.48 2.07 6.23
CA PHE A 140 11.25 2.29 5.47
C PHE A 140 10.11 2.71 6.39
N ARG A 141 9.46 3.81 6.03
CA ARG A 141 8.22 4.28 6.64
C ARG A 141 7.16 4.34 5.56
N VAL A 142 6.31 3.32 5.53
CA VAL A 142 5.20 3.23 4.56
C VAL A 142 3.93 3.72 5.22
N LYS A 143 3.29 4.71 4.60
CA LYS A 143 1.97 5.21 4.97
C LYS A 143 1.00 4.87 3.84
N VAL A 144 -0.03 4.09 4.16
CA VAL A 144 -1.13 3.79 3.24
C VAL A 144 -2.36 4.57 3.68
N ASN A 145 -3.02 5.23 2.72
CA ASN A 145 -4.32 5.86 2.93
C ASN A 145 -5.30 5.35 1.87
N THR A 146 -6.38 4.74 2.33
CA THR A 146 -7.42 4.18 1.46
C THR A 146 -8.64 5.08 1.44
N LYS A 147 -9.22 5.27 0.26
CA LYS A 147 -10.55 5.88 0.10
C LYS A 147 -11.48 4.94 -0.66
N ILE A 148 -12.59 4.59 -0.03
CA ILE A 148 -13.65 3.80 -0.65
C ILE A 148 -14.48 4.72 -1.55
N ARG A 149 -14.52 4.38 -2.84
CA ARG A 149 -15.37 5.01 -3.85
C ARG A 149 -16.79 4.49 -3.74
N ARG A 150 -17.78 5.31 -4.13
CA ARG A 150 -19.19 4.91 -4.11
C ARG A 150 -19.44 3.86 -5.20
N SER A 151 -19.88 2.65 -4.85
CA SER A 151 -20.17 1.53 -5.76
C SER A 151 -21.68 1.36 -5.95
N ALA A 152 -22.09 0.76 -7.07
CA ALA A 152 -23.51 0.49 -7.37
C ALA A 152 -24.19 -0.42 -6.34
N LEU A 153 -23.43 -1.33 -5.72
CA LEU A 153 -23.91 -2.19 -4.63
C LEU A 153 -24.30 -1.38 -3.39
N MET A 154 -23.60 -0.28 -3.11
CA MET A 154 -23.93 0.57 -1.97
C MET A 154 -25.25 1.34 -2.20
N TRP A 155 -25.60 1.71 -3.44
CA TRP A 155 -26.91 2.30 -3.78
C TRP A 155 -28.08 1.37 -3.46
N GLN A 156 -27.92 0.05 -3.60
CA GLN A 156 -28.98 -0.94 -3.35
C GLN A 156 -29.23 -1.22 -1.86
N SER A 157 -28.31 -0.81 -0.98
CA SER A 157 -28.41 -1.03 0.48
C SER A 157 -29.20 0.06 1.23
N SER A 158 -29.78 1.03 0.52
CA SER A 158 -30.69 2.02 1.11
C SER A 158 -31.86 1.30 1.79
N PRO A 159 -32.26 1.71 3.01
CA PRO A 159 -33.36 1.05 3.70
C PRO A 159 -34.62 1.16 2.85
N ILE A 160 -35.32 0.04 2.68
CA ILE A 160 -36.73 0.08 2.30
C ILE A 160 -37.43 0.83 3.43
N ALA A 161 -37.83 2.07 3.15
CA ALA A 161 -38.65 2.84 4.08
C ALA A 161 -39.88 1.99 4.41
N LYS A 162 -40.05 1.66 5.70
CA LYS A 162 -41.30 1.13 6.24
C LYS A 162 -42.23 2.28 6.58
#